data_AF-L1LWA8-F1
#
_entry.id   AF-L1LWA8-F1
#
_cell.length_a   1.000
_cell.length_b   1.000
_cell.length_c   1.000
_cell.angle_alpha   90.00
_cell.angle_beta   90.00
_cell.angle_gamma   90.00
#
_symmetry.space_group_name_H-M   'P 1'
#
loop_
_entity.id
_entity.type
_entity.pdbx_description
1 polymer ?
#
loop_
_entity_poly.entity_id
_entity_poly.type
_entity_poly.pdbx_seq_one_letter_code
_entity_poly.pdbx_strand_id
1 'polypeptide(L)' 'MKKLVPDPPPVLCIRAGISHEQSIQLAQQHIDSAMNIAHEIAAHACTDQQERINAAILQMQITRALLKVSAATLDVVV' A
#
# COMPACT_ATOMS: atom_id res chain seq x y z
N MET A 1 -20.25 19.10 24.34
CA MET A 1 -19.44 17.95 24.80
C MET A 1 -18.21 17.86 23.90
N LYS A 2 -16.99 17.99 24.42
CA LYS A 2 -15.76 17.72 23.63
C LYS A 2 -15.62 16.21 23.51
N LYS A 3 -15.88 15.63 22.34
CA LYS A 3 -15.62 14.21 22.07
C LYS A 3 -14.10 14.03 22.11
N LEU A 4 -13.60 13.16 22.98
CA LEU A 4 -12.20 12.73 22.94
C LEU A 4 -12.04 11.93 21.64
N VAL A 5 -11.40 12.53 20.64
CA VAL A 5 -11.06 11.84 19.40
C VAL A 5 -9.79 11.04 19.73
N PRO A 6 -9.82 9.70 19.65
CA PRO A 6 -8.61 8.91 19.77
C PRO A 6 -7.63 9.34 18.68
N ASP A 7 -6.36 9.53 19.02
CA ASP A 7 -5.35 9.79 18.00
C ASP A 7 -5.40 8.70 16.93
N PRO A 8 -5.30 9.07 15.64
CA PRO A 8 -5.36 8.09 14.57
C PRO A 8 -4.28 7.02 14.79
N PRO A 9 -4.59 5.74 14.48
CA PRO A 9 -3.63 4.65 14.58
C PRO A 9 -2.28 5.06 14.01
N PRO A 10 -1.14 4.76 14.67
CA PRO A 10 0.18 5.18 14.22
C PRO A 10 0.49 4.80 12.76
N VAL A 11 -0.14 3.71 12.28
CA VAL A 11 -0.08 3.21 10.89
C VAL A 11 -0.63 4.22 9.86
N LEU A 12 -1.55 5.11 10.25
CA LEU A 12 -2.17 6.11 9.37
C LEU A 12 -1.46 7.47 9.42
N CYS A 13 -0.41 7.60 10.23
CA CYS A 13 0.38 8.81 10.35
C CYS A 13 1.70 8.61 9.61
N ILE A 14 1.80 9.05 8.35
CA ILE A 14 3.11 9.29 7.74
C ILE A 14 3.76 10.41 8.57
N ARG A 15 4.58 10.03 9.55
CA ARG A 15 5.22 10.99 10.45
C ARG A 15 6.32 11.73 9.69
N ALA A 16 6.39 13.05 9.86
CA ALA A 16 7.56 13.80 9.42
C ALA A 16 8.82 13.20 10.07
N GLY A 17 9.86 12.92 9.26
CA GLY A 17 11.12 12.36 9.73
C GLY A 17 11.36 10.86 9.46
N ILE A 18 10.49 10.18 8.70
CA ILE A 18 10.83 8.84 8.18
C ILE A 18 11.91 8.94 7.09
N SER A 19 12.87 8.02 7.11
CA SER A 19 13.89 7.96 6.05
C SER A 19 13.26 7.54 4.72
N HIS A 20 13.95 7.83 3.63
CA HIS A 20 13.51 7.40 2.31
C HIS A 20 13.35 5.87 2.21
N GLU A 21 14.32 5.11 2.74
CA GLU A 21 14.26 3.64 2.82
C GLU A 21 13.05 3.16 3.63
N GLN A 22 12.82 3.74 4.82
CA GLN A 22 11.66 3.44 5.65
C GLN A 22 10.35 3.76 4.92
N SER A 23 10.31 4.85 4.14
CA SER A 23 9.14 5.22 3.35
C SER A 23 8.83 4.21 2.25
N ILE A 24 9.84 3.67 1.58
CA ILE A 24 9.69 2.61 0.57
C ILE A 24 9.22 1.31 1.23
N GLN A 25 9.83 0.94 2.35
CA GLN A 25 9.44 -0.26 3.10
C GLN A 25 8.00 -0.18 3.58
N LEU A 26 7.58 0.96 4.11
CA LEU A 26 6.21 1.20 4.56
C LEU A 26 5.23 1.16 3.37
N ALA A 27 5.59 1.78 2.24
CA ALA A 27 4.79 1.70 1.01
C ALA A 27 4.62 0.26 0.51
N GLN A 28 5.68 -0.57 0.58
CA GLN A 28 5.61 -1.99 0.25
C GLN A 28 4.68 -2.77 1.19
N GLN A 29 4.72 -2.49 2.50
CA GLN A 29 3.80 -3.12 3.46
C GLN A 29 2.34 -2.75 3.18
N HIS A 30 2.06 -1.47 2.87
CA HIS A 30 0.70 -1.03 2.56
C HIS A 30 0.19 -1.61 1.25
N ILE A 31 1.01 -1.69 0.20
CA ILE A 31 0.57 -2.27 -1.08
C ILE A 31 0.31 -3.77 -0.94
N ASP A 32 1.15 -4.50 -0.18
CA ASP A 32 0.94 -5.92 0.07
C ASP A 32 -0.35 -6.16 0.89
N SER A 33 -0.60 -5.32 1.91
CA SER A 33 -1.85 -5.37 2.68
C SER A 33 -3.09 -5.05 1.83
N ALA A 34 -3.02 -4.00 0.98
CA ALA A 34 -4.09 -3.63 0.07
C ALA A 34 -4.38 -4.74 -0.95
N MET A 35 -3.35 -5.40 -1.46
CA MET A 35 -3.50 -6.55 -2.34
C MET A 35 -4.21 -7.71 -1.63
N ASN A 36 -3.82 -8.06 -0.41
CA ASN A 36 -4.47 -9.15 0.34
C ASN A 36 -5.97 -8.88 0.51
N ILE A 37 -6.33 -7.67 0.95
CA ILE A 37 -7.73 -7.23 1.08
C ILE A 37 -8.45 -7.31 -0.27
N ALA A 38 -7.82 -6.83 -1.35
CA ALA A 38 -8.41 -6.87 -2.68
C ALA A 38 -8.68 -8.31 -3.17
N HIS A 39 -7.76 -9.25 -2.92
CA HIS A 39 -7.94 -10.66 -3.27
C HIS A 39 -9.07 -11.31 -2.46
N GLU A 40 -9.16 -11.02 -1.15
CA GLU A 40 -10.25 -11.50 -0.30
C GLU A 40 -11.61 -10.98 -0.80
N ILE A 41 -11.70 -9.71 -1.15
CA ILE A 41 -12.94 -9.12 -1.70
C ILE A 41 -13.25 -9.71 -3.08
N ALA A 42 -12.25 -9.91 -3.95
CA ALA A 42 -12.43 -10.48 -5.28
C ALA A 42 -13.07 -11.88 -5.24
N ALA A 43 -12.76 -12.68 -4.22
CA ALA A 43 -13.32 -14.02 -4.04
C ALA A 43 -14.83 -14.03 -3.72
N HIS A 44 -15.37 -12.90 -3.25
CA HIS A 44 -16.77 -12.76 -2.83
C HIS A 44 -17.58 -11.76 -3.67
N ALA A 45 -16.95 -11.13 -4.67
CA ALA A 45 -17.56 -10.13 -5.52
C ALA A 45 -18.45 -10.74 -6.62
N CYS A 46 -19.49 -10.00 -7.04
CA CYS A 46 -20.22 -10.35 -8.26
C CYS A 46 -19.35 -10.12 -9.51
N THR A 47 -19.72 -10.73 -10.65
CA THR A 47 -18.90 -10.77 -11.87
C THR A 47 -18.42 -9.39 -12.34
N ASP A 48 -19.30 -8.38 -12.34
CA ASP A 48 -18.97 -7.01 -12.75
C ASP A 48 -18.00 -6.30 -11.79
N GLN A 49 -18.10 -6.61 -10.49
CA GLN A 49 -17.18 -6.08 -9.49
C GLN A 49 -15.83 -6.80 -9.53
N GLN A 50 -15.84 -8.10 -9.83
CA GLN A 50 -14.64 -8.93 -9.89
C GLN A 50 -13.68 -8.46 -10.98
N GLU A 51 -14.17 -8.10 -12.18
CA GLU A 51 -13.32 -7.53 -13.23
C GLU A 51 -12.64 -6.23 -12.80
N ARG A 52 -13.40 -5.33 -12.14
CA ARG A 52 -12.86 -4.06 -11.64
C ARG A 52 -11.83 -4.26 -10.53
N ILE A 53 -12.08 -5.21 -9.63
CA ILE A 53 -11.15 -5.56 -8.56
C ILE A 53 -9.86 -6.17 -9.14
N ASN A 54 -9.98 -7.07 -10.13
CA ASN A 54 -8.82 -7.65 -10.81
C ASN A 54 -8.00 -6.58 -11.54
N ALA A 55 -8.65 -5.62 -12.20
CA ALA A 55 -7.96 -4.47 -12.80
C ALA A 55 -7.22 -3.62 -11.75
N ALA A 56 -7.82 -3.41 -10.58
CA ALA A 56 -7.15 -2.71 -9.47
C ALA A 56 -5.95 -3.51 -8.92
N ILE A 57 -6.09 -4.83 -8.75
CA ILE A 57 -4.99 -5.72 -8.33
C ILE A 57 -3.83 -5.63 -9.32
N LEU A 58 -4.09 -5.60 -10.63
CA LEU A 58 -3.05 -5.43 -11.64
C LEU A 58 -2.28 -4.10 -11.46
N GLN A 59 -2.99 -2.99 -11.23
CA GLN A 59 -2.35 -1.70 -10.95
C GLN A 59 -1.51 -1.72 -9.67
N MET A 60 -1.96 -2.43 -8.62
CA MET A 60 -1.20 -2.63 -7.39
C MET A 60 0.08 -3.45 -7.64
N GLN A 61 0.02 -4.49 -8.46
CA GLN A 61 1.20 -5.28 -8.86
C GLN A 61 2.22 -4.44 -9.63
N ILE A 62 1.77 -3.60 -10.56
CA ILE A 62 2.62 -2.65 -11.29
C ILE A 62 3.28 -1.69 -10.30
N THR A 63 2.50 -1.12 -9.38
CA THR A 63 3.01 -0.21 -8.33
C THR A 63 4.08 -0.89 -7.46
N ARG A 64 3.84 -2.15 -7.07
CA ARG A 64 4.81 -2.95 -6.31
C ARG A 64 6.11 -3.18 -7.09
N ALA A 65 6.02 -3.44 -8.40
CA ALA A 65 7.20 -3.59 -9.25
C ALA A 65 8.00 -2.29 -9.34
N LEU A 66 7.32 -1.14 -9.52
CA LEU A 66 7.95 0.18 -9.53
C LEU A 66 8.64 0.49 -8.20
N LEU A 67 7.99 0.21 -7.06
CA LEU A 67 8.57 0.39 -5.73
C LEU A 67 9.85 -0.45 -5.54
N LYS A 68 9.90 -1.66 -6.08
CA LYS A 68 11.11 -2.50 -6.03
C LYS A 68 12.26 -1.89 -6.83
N VAL A 69 11.96 -1.34 -8.02
CA VAL A 69 12.97 -0.65 -8.84
C VAL A 69 13.49 0.60 -8.11
N SER A 70 12.59 1.40 -7.53
CA SER A 70 12.96 2.57 -6.73
C SER A 70 13.81 2.21 -5.51
N ALA A 71 13.55 1.06 -4.88
CA ALA A 71 14.38 0.53 -3.79
C ALA A 71 15.79 0.15 -4.28
N ALA A 72 15.90 -0.55 -5.41
CA ALA A 72 17.17 -1.00 -5.96
C ALA A 72 18.07 0.14 -6.45
N THR A 73 17.50 1.26 -6.88
CA THR A 73 18.27 2.45 -7.28
C THR A 73 18.98 3.15 -6.13
N LEU A 74 18.67 2.83 -4.87
CA LEU A 74 19.39 3.37 -3.70
C LEU A 74 20.77 2.76 -3.50
N ASP A 75 20.96 1.48 -3.89
CA ASP A 75 22.26 0.79 -3.78
C ASP A 75 23.25 1.21 -4.88
N VAL A 76 22.81 1.96 -5.89
CA VAL A 76 23.63 2.34 -7.07
C VAL A 76 24.23 3.75 -6.95
N VAL A 77 24.01 4.45 -5.83
CA VAL A 77 24.69 5.73 -5.58
C VAL A 77 26.11 5.45 -5.06
N VAL A 78 27.05 5.41 -6.01
CA VAL A 78 28.51 5.45 -5.82
C VAL A 78 28.95 6.76 -5.16
#